data_AF-A0A971YGZ9-F1
#
_entry.id   AF-A0A971YGZ9-F1
#
_cell.length_a   1.000
_cell.length_b   1.000
_cell.length_c   1.000
_cell.angle_alpha   90.00
_cell.angle_beta   90.00
_cell.angle_gamma   90.00
#
_symmetry.space_group_name_H-M   'P 1'
#
loop_
_entity.id
_entity.type
_entity.pdbx_description
1 polymer ?
#
loop_
_entity_poly.entity_id
_entity_poly.type
_entity_poly.pdbx_seq_one_letter_code
_entity_poly.pdbx_strand_id
1 'polypeptide(L)' 'MKMKKYISLMLAFLMAFSLMPMQVIQAEGEATDLILWYKLDETSGTIANDSSGNGKHGTVNGGAKW' A
#
# COMPACT_ATOMS: atom_id res chain seq x y z
N MET A 1 -35.32 3.57 -37.44
CA MET A 1 -34.62 4.69 -36.74
C MET A 1 -34.50 4.51 -35.22
N LYS A 2 -35.44 3.82 -34.53
CA LYS A 2 -35.38 3.61 -33.06
C LYS A 2 -34.27 2.64 -32.61
N MET A 3 -34.02 1.55 -33.35
CA MET A 3 -33.01 0.53 -33.01
C MET A 3 -31.56 1.04 -33.01
N LYS A 4 -31.22 1.92 -33.97
CA LYS A 4 -29.89 2.56 -34.05
C LYS A 4 -29.60 3.46 -32.83
N LYS A 5 -30.65 4.05 -32.22
CA LYS A 5 -30.52 4.87 -30.99
C LYS A 5 -30.20 4.01 -29.76
N TYR A 6 -30.79 2.82 -29.64
CA TYR A 6 -30.48 1.90 -28.54
C TYR A 6 -29.07 1.31 -28.66
N ILE A 7 -28.63 0.99 -29.88
CA ILE A 7 -27.25 0.54 -30.14
C ILE A 7 -26.26 1.66 -29.80
N SER A 8 -26.56 2.90 -30.20
CA SER A 8 -25.75 4.06 -29.82
C SER A 8 -25.72 4.30 -28.31
N LEU A 9 -26.84 4.09 -27.62
CA LEU A 9 -26.93 4.22 -26.16
C LEU A 9 -26.13 3.11 -25.44
N MET A 10 -26.19 1.88 -25.95
CA MET A 10 -25.40 0.76 -25.45
C MET A 10 -23.90 0.96 -25.68
N LEU A 11 -23.49 1.48 -26.84
CA LEU A 11 -22.09 1.82 -27.12
C LEU A 11 -21.57 2.92 -26.19
N ALA A 12 -22.38 3.96 -25.95
CA ALA A 12 -22.02 5.04 -25.05
C ALA A 12 -21.83 4.52 -23.61
N PHE A 13 -22.65 3.56 -23.17
CA PHE A 13 -22.52 2.95 -21.85
C PHE A 13 -21.29 2.05 -21.73
N LEU A 14 -20.98 1.26 -22.76
CA LEU A 14 -19.75 0.45 -22.84
C LEU A 14 -18.49 1.33 -22.81
N MET A 15 -18.50 2.44 -23.54
CA MET A 15 -17.40 3.40 -23.56
C MET A 15 -17.23 4.08 -22.20
N ALA A 16 -18.33 4.46 -21.53
CA ALA A 16 -18.29 5.01 -20.18
C ALA A 16 -17.72 4.02 -19.16
N PHE A 17 -18.03 2.72 -19.29
CA PHE A 17 -17.50 1.69 -18.41
C PHE A 17 -16.00 1.44 -18.65
N SER A 18 -15.52 1.58 -19.89
CA SER A 18 -14.10 1.43 -20.23
C SER A 18 -13.18 2.54 -19.68
N LEU A 19 -13.76 3.68 -19.30
CA LEU A 19 -13.04 4.81 -18.71
C LEU A 19 -13.01 4.76 -17.17
N MET A 20 -13.67 3.78 -16.55
CA MET A 20 -13.59 3.63 -15.10
C MET A 20 -12.20 3.09 -14.73
N PRO A 21 -11.45 3.75 -13.84
CA PRO A 21 -10.21 3.19 -13.33
C PRO A 21 -10.53 1.88 -12.64
N MET A 22 -9.87 0.80 -13.07
CA MET A 22 -9.94 -0.48 -12.36
C MET A 22 -9.33 -0.24 -10.98
N GLN A 23 -10.18 -0.13 -9.97
CA GLN A 23 -9.72 -0.02 -8.59
C GLN A 23 -9.12 -1.37 -8.20
N VAL A 24 -7.79 -1.43 -8.09
CA VAL A 24 -7.12 -2.56 -7.45
C VAL A 24 -7.55 -2.52 -5.99
N ILE A 25 -8.26 -3.56 -5.54
CA ILE A 25 -8.48 -3.77 -4.10
C ILE A 25 -7.11 -4.17 -3.54
N GLN A 26 -6.31 -3.18 -3.16
CA GLN A 26 -5.07 -3.41 -2.44
C GLN A 26 -5.47 -3.81 -1.02
N ALA A 27 -5.03 -4.99 -0.57
CA ALA A 27 -5.12 -5.34 0.83
C ALA A 27 -4.15 -4.44 1.60
N GLU A 28 -4.64 -3.27 1.98
CA GLU A 28 -3.96 -2.39 2.91
C GLU A 28 -4.09 -3.08 4.27
N GLY A 29 -3.07 -3.89 4.60
CA GLY A 29 -2.76 -4.17 5.99
C GLY A 29 -2.38 -2.85 6.62
N GLU A 30 -3.38 -2.05 6.97
CA GLU A 30 -3.24 -0.90 7.84
C GLU A 30 -2.57 -1.45 9.10
N ALA A 31 -1.27 -1.22 9.21
CA ALA A 31 -0.47 -1.49 10.40
C ALA A 31 -0.85 -0.50 11.51
N THR A 32 -2.13 -0.14 11.62
CA THR A 32 -2.69 0.84 12.55
C THR A 32 -2.49 0.42 13.99
N ASP A 33 -2.39 -0.89 14.23
CA ASP A 33 -2.10 -1.47 15.54
C ASP A 33 -0.65 -1.96 15.69
N LEU A 34 0.23 -1.66 14.73
CA LEU A 34 1.63 -2.07 14.83
C LEU A 34 2.32 -1.24 15.90
N ILE A 35 2.62 -1.85 17.04
CA ILE A 35 3.29 -1.18 18.17
C ILE A 35 4.79 -1.03 17.92
N LEU A 36 5.41 -1.99 17.22
CA LEU A 36 6.86 -2.04 17.00
C LEU A 36 7.23 -2.91 15.80
N TRP A 37 8.20 -2.46 15.01
CA TRP A 37 8.84 -3.29 13.98
C TRP A 37 10.28 -2.86 13.73
N TYR A 38 11.22 -3.79 13.86
CA TYR A 38 12.61 -3.60 13.45
C TYR A 38 12.89 -4.44 12.20
N LYS A 39 13.45 -3.81 11.16
CA LYS A 39 13.89 -4.49 9.95
C LYS A 39 15.26 -5.15 10.13
N LEU A 40 16.09 -4.61 11.02
CA LEU A 40 17.44 -5.10 11.30
C LEU A 40 18.31 -5.14 10.04
N ASP A 41 18.15 -4.14 9.15
CA ASP A 41 18.86 -3.98 7.88
C ASP A 41 19.90 -2.85 7.90
N GLU A 42 20.17 -2.30 9.09
CA GLU A 42 21.29 -1.41 9.33
C GLU A 42 22.62 -2.11 9.02
N THR A 43 23.69 -1.34 8.80
CA THR A 43 25.03 -1.89 8.49
C THR A 43 26.10 -1.40 9.45
N SER A 44 25.75 -0.47 10.34
CA SER A 44 26.67 0.15 11.30
C SER A 44 25.92 0.86 12.42
N GLY A 45 26.65 1.28 13.45
CA GLY A 45 26.09 1.99 14.61
C GLY A 45 25.44 1.06 15.63
N THR A 46 24.74 1.63 16.59
CA THR A 46 24.13 0.92 17.73
C THR A 46 22.62 1.15 17.82
N ILE A 47 21.97 1.69 16.79
CA ILE A 47 20.54 2.04 16.83
C ILE A 47 19.75 1.09 15.93
N ALA A 48 18.75 0.41 16.50
CA ALA A 48 17.73 -0.32 15.76
C ALA A 48 16.58 0.63 15.40
N ASN A 49 16.39 0.92 14.11
CA ASN A 49 15.36 1.87 13.72
C ASN A 49 13.97 1.23 13.74
N ASP A 50 13.07 1.84 14.50
CA ASP A 50 11.65 1.48 14.49
C ASP A 50 11.02 1.88 13.15
N SER A 51 10.75 0.86 12.34
CA SER A 51 10.11 0.99 11.04
C SER A 51 8.58 1.06 11.13
N SER A 52 8.00 0.90 12.32
CA SER A 52 6.56 1.09 12.52
C SER A 52 6.13 2.56 12.51
N GLY A 53 7.08 3.49 12.70
CA GLY A 53 6.80 4.92 12.80
C GLY A 53 6.42 5.41 14.20
N ASN A 54 6.47 4.54 15.22
CA ASN A 54 6.14 4.90 16.60
C ASN A 54 7.31 5.50 17.41
N GLY A 55 8.47 5.71 16.77
CA GLY A 55 9.65 6.32 17.39
C GLY A 55 10.29 5.47 18.50
N LYS A 56 9.99 4.17 18.55
CA LYS A 56 10.51 3.24 19.56
C LYS A 56 11.88 2.68 19.16
N HIS A 57 12.83 3.57 18.88
CA HIS A 57 14.19 3.17 18.51
C HIS A 57 14.87 2.39 19.63
N GLY A 58 15.53 1.29 19.27
CA GLY A 58 16.27 0.45 20.21
C GLY A 58 17.76 0.79 20.22
N THR A 59 18.45 0.47 21.31
CA THR A 59 19.92 0.48 21.35
C THR A 59 20.43 -0.97 21.36
N VAL A 60 21.25 -1.32 20.37
CA VAL A 60 21.98 -2.58 20.31
C VAL A 60 23.13 -2.52 21.32
N ASN A 61 23.15 -3.49 22.24
CA ASN A 61 24.13 -3.58 23.32
C ASN A 61 24.93 -4.89 23.24
N GLY A 62 26.14 -4.89 23.80
CA GLY A 62 27.00 -6.06 23.87
C GLY A 62 27.78 -6.33 22.58
N GLY A 63 27.97 -7.61 22.24
CA GLY A 63 28.73 -8.05 21.06
C GLY A 63 27.92 -8.21 19.78
N ALA A 64 26.62 -7.90 19.81
CA ALA A 64 25.76 -7.97 18.64
C ALA A 64 26.19 -6.94 17.59
N LYS A 65 26.17 -7.36 16.32
CA LYS A 65 26.46 -6.55 15.14
C LYS A 65 25.35 -6.76 14.12
N TRP A 66 25.17 -5.77 13.26
CA TRP A 66 24.28 -5.84 12.10
C TRP A 66 24.75 -6.88 11.08
#